data_AF-A0A7X9AKI9-F1
#
_entry.id   AF-A0A7X9AKI9-F1
#
_cell.length_a   1.000
_cell.length_b   1.000
_cell.length_c   1.000
_cell.angle_alpha   90.00
_cell.angle_beta   90.00
_cell.angle_gamma   90.00
#
_symmetry.space_group_name_H-M   'P 1'
#
loop_
_entity.id
_entity.type
_entity.pdbx_description
1 polymer ?
#
loop_
_entity_poly.entity_id
_entity_poly.type
_entity_poly.pdbx_seq_one_letter_code
_entity_poly.pdbx_strand_id
1 'polypeptide(L)' 'MKDFSGFRLEDAAERLKAQGYEVTVRLTASPGQRDRGYDADSRVVRQRLLGGKTVELLVCNINS' A
#
# COMPACT_ATOMS: atom_id res chain seq x y z
N MET A 1 1.76 -11.12 10.79
CA MET A 1 2.24 -10.19 9.75
C MET A 1 2.67 -8.89 10.42
N LYS A 2 3.83 -8.33 10.05
CA LYS A 2 4.30 -7.05 10.57
C LYS A 2 3.39 -5.92 10.07
N ASP A 3 3.16 -4.89 10.88
CA ASP A 3 2.44 -3.70 10.45
C ASP A 3 3.33 -2.83 9.55
N PHE A 4 2.79 -2.44 8.39
CA PHE A 4 3.43 -1.58 7.41
C PHE A 4 2.75 -0.20 7.30
N SER A 5 1.88 0.18 8.25
CA SER A 5 1.28 1.51 8.22
C SER A 5 2.35 2.60 8.31
N GLY A 6 2.20 3.67 7.53
CA GLY A 6 3.17 4.75 7.42
C GLY A 6 4.43 4.44 6.59
N PHE A 7 4.62 3.20 6.13
CA PHE A 7 5.70 2.88 5.18
C PHE A 7 5.37 3.45 3.80
N ARG A 8 6.41 3.75 3.02
CA ARG A 8 6.26 3.98 1.58
C ARG A 8 5.77 2.69 0.93
N LEU A 9 4.95 2.85 -0.11
CA LEU A 9 4.39 1.71 -0.83
C LEU A 9 5.47 0.77 -1.37
N GLU A 10 6.54 1.30 -1.95
CA GLU A 10 7.64 0.50 -2.50
C GLU A 10 8.33 -0.33 -1.41
N ASP A 11 8.71 0.30 -0.30
CA ASP A 11 9.34 -0.38 0.85
C ASP A 11 8.46 -1.50 1.42
N ALA A 12 7.16 -1.23 1.56
CA ALA A 12 6.20 -2.20 2.07
C ALA A 12 6.02 -3.37 1.09
N ALA A 13 5.90 -3.07 -0.21
CA ALA A 13 5.72 -4.06 -1.25
C ALA A 13 6.94 -4.98 -1.39
N GLU A 14 8.16 -4.42 -1.36
CA GLU A 14 9.41 -5.21 -1.40
C GLU A 14 9.51 -6.17 -0.22
N ARG A 15 9.25 -5.67 1.00
CA ARG A 15 9.33 -6.50 2.21
C ARG A 15 8.27 -7.60 2.23
N LEU A 16 7.08 -7.34 1.70
CA LEU A 16 6.02 -8.35 1.58
C LEU A 16 6.36 -9.40 0.52
N LYS A 17 6.86 -8.98 -0.64
CA LYS A 17 7.34 -9.90 -1.69
C LYS A 17 8.50 -10.77 -1.21
N ALA A 18 9.45 -10.22 -0.46
CA ALA A 18 10.56 -10.97 0.14
C ALA A 18 10.08 -12.04 1.15
N GLN A 19 8.92 -11.84 1.76
CA GLN A 19 8.27 -12.82 2.64
C GLN A 19 7.38 -13.82 1.87
N GLY A 20 7.32 -13.72 0.55
CA GLY A 20 6.53 -14.59 -0.32
C GLY A 20 5.05 -14.20 -0.42
N TYR A 21 4.68 -12.96 -0.07
CA TYR A 21 3.32 -12.46 -0.28
C TYR A 21 3.17 -11.79 -1.65
N GLU A 22 2.01 -11.98 -2.26
CA GLU A 22 1.53 -11.17 -3.38
C GLU A 22 0.91 -9.88 -2.84
N VAL A 23 1.07 -8.76 -3.56
CA VAL A 23 0.61 -7.45 -3.11
C VAL A 23 -0.41 -6.90 -4.09
N THR A 24 -1.59 -6.53 -3.58
CA THR A 24 -2.61 -5.79 -4.30
C THR A 24 -2.72 -4.40 -3.68
N VAL A 25 -2.79 -3.35 -4.50
CA VAL A 25 -2.84 -1.96 -4.01
C VAL A 25 -4.22 -1.38 -4.25
N ARG A 26 -4.77 -0.75 -3.21
CA ARG A 26 -6.00 0.06 -3.25
C ARG A 26 -5.65 1.50 -2.95
N LEU A 27 -6.08 2.41 -3.81
CA LEU A 27 -5.93 3.83 -3.56
C LEU A 27 -7.08 4.32 -2.69
N THR A 28 -6.77 5.04 -1.61
CA THR A 28 -7.70 5.96 -0.95
C THR A 28 -7.13 7.37 -1.09
N ALA A 29 -7.77 8.18 -1.91
CA ALA A 29 -7.37 9.56 -2.12
C ALA A 29 -8.49 10.50 -1.68
N SER A 30 -8.11 11.65 -1.12
CA SER A 30 -9.00 12.78 -0.92
C SER A 30 -9.67 13.17 -2.25
N PRO A 31 -10.89 13.76 -2.25
CA PRO A 31 -11.66 14.02 -3.47
C PRO A 31 -10.88 14.69 -4.62
N GLY A 32 -9.96 15.62 -4.32
CA GLY A 32 -9.11 16.30 -5.31
C GLY A 32 -7.91 15.50 -5.83
N GLN A 33 -7.75 14.25 -5.43
CA GLN A 33 -6.64 13.36 -5.80
C GLN A 33 -7.10 12.02 -6.36
N ARG A 34 -8.41 11.80 -6.54
CA ARG A 34 -8.99 10.52 -6.96
C ARG A 34 -8.48 10.01 -8.31
N ASP A 35 -8.10 10.92 -9.21
CA ASP A 35 -7.57 10.60 -10.54
C ASP A 35 -6.04 10.55 -10.60
N ARG A 36 -5.35 10.94 -9.52
CA ARG A 36 -3.91 10.72 -9.40
C ARG A 36 -3.74 9.32 -8.83
N GLY A 37 -3.20 8.39 -9.62
CA GLY A 37 -2.83 7.05 -9.14
C GLY A 37 -1.84 7.11 -7.96
N TYR A 38 -1.31 5.96 -7.53
CA TYR A 38 -0.23 5.96 -6.54
C TYR A 38 1.13 6.13 -7.21
N ASP A 39 2.05 6.72 -6.48
CA ASP A 39 3.47 6.89 -6.81
C ASP A 39 4.37 6.42 -5.65
N ALA A 40 5.68 6.61 -5.79
CA ALA A 40 6.67 6.20 -4.78
C ALA A 40 6.51 6.93 -3.43
N ASP A 41 5.86 8.11 -3.41
CA ASP A 41 5.63 8.89 -2.20
C ASP A 41 4.34 8.49 -1.47
N SER A 42 3.52 7.65 -2.10
CA SER A 42 2.30 7.11 -1.49
C SER A 42 2.64 6.24 -0.28
N ARG A 43 1.88 6.44 0.81
CA ARG A 43 2.08 5.67 2.05
C ARG A 43 0.94 4.73 2.34
N VAL A 44 1.30 3.60 2.95
CA VAL A 44 0.34 2.61 3.43
C VAL A 44 -0.43 3.19 4.60
N VAL A 45 -1.75 3.28 4.45
CA VAL A 45 -2.69 3.65 5.50
C VAL A 45 -3.15 2.41 6.26
N ARG A 46 -3.41 1.33 5.53
CA ARG A 46 -3.90 0.08 6.09
C ARG A 46 -3.43 -1.09 5.27
N GLN A 47 -3.24 -2.22 5.94
CA GLN A 47 -3.01 -3.50 5.28
C GLN A 47 -4.10 -4.50 5.67
N ARG A 48 -4.40 -5.42 4.76
CA ARG A 48 -5.33 -6.51 4.99
C ARG A 48 -4.79 -7.77 4.32
N LEU A 49 -4.75 -8.88 5.05
CA LEU A 49 -4.49 -10.19 4.45
C LEU A 49 -5.76 -10.63 3.71
N LEU A 50 -5.66 -10.79 2.40
CA LEU A 50 -6.63 -11.50 1.58
C LEU A 50 -6.20 -12.98 1.57
N GLY A 51 -7.15 -13.90 1.58
CA GLY A 51 -6.89 -15.32 1.83
C GLY A 51 -5.70 -15.90 1.05
N GLY A 52 -4.97 -16.83 1.67
CA GLY A 52 -3.73 -17.38 1.10
C GLY A 52 -2.52 -16.50 1.41
N LYS A 53 -1.80 -16.07 0.37
CA LYS A 53 -0.57 -15.26 0.45
C LYS A 53 -0.72 -13.86 -0.13
N THR A 54 -1.95 -13.35 -0.27
CA THR A 54 -2.18 -12.03 -0.87
C THR A 54 -2.41 -10.96 0.20
N VAL A 55 -1.74 -9.82 0.09
CA VAL A 55 -1.91 -8.66 0.98
C VAL A 55 -2.46 -7.51 0.18
N GLU A 56 -3.58 -6.97 0.62
CA GLU A 56 -4.11 -5.71 0.14
C GLU A 56 -3.52 -4.56 0.96
N LEU A 57 -2.89 -3.61 0.27
CA LEU A 57 -2.39 -2.36 0.84
C LEU A 57 -3.31 -1.22 0.41
N LEU A 58 -3.97 -0.60 1.37
CA LEU A 58 -4.66 0.66 1.19
C LEU A 58 -3.61 1.78 1.33
N VAL A 59 -3.42 2.56 0.28
CA VAL A 59 -2.43 3.65 0.23
C VAL A 59 -3.10 4.99 -0.01
N CYS A 60 -2.49 6.06 0.50
CA CYS A 60 -2.87 7.43 0.16
C CYS A 60 -1.70 8.19 -0.45
N ASN A 61 -2.02 9.06 -1.39
CA ASN A 61 -1.07 10.02 -1.93
C ASN A 61 -0.84 11.10 -0.88
N ILE A 62 0.42 11.41 -0.63
CA ILE A 62 0.80 12.54 0.21
C ILE A 62 1.33 13.59 -0.75
N ASN A 63 0.49 14.56 -1.14
CA ASN A 63 1.06 15.80 -1.65
C ASN A 63 1.81 16.43 -0.48
N SER A 64 3.12 16.58 -0.67
CA SER A 64 3.90 17.48 0.18
C SER A 64 3.54 18.93 -0.08
#